data_AF-A0ABD0RH26-F1
#
_entry.id   AF-A0ABD0RH26-F1
#
_cell.length_a   1.000
_cell.length_b   1.000
_cell.length_c   1.000
_cell.angle_alpha   90.00
_cell.angle_beta   90.00
_cell.angle_gamma   90.00
#
_symmetry.space_group_name_H-M   'P 1'
#
loop_
_entity.id
_entity.type
_entity.pdbx_description
1 polymer ?
#
loop_
_entity_poly.entity_id
_entity_poly.type
_entity_poly.pdbx_seq_one_letter_code
_entity_poly.pdbx_strand_id
1 'polypeptide(L)'
;VSISIVNHSGPMKEGKQYELQCDVQDVAPVQYLTLKWYKGQTLLNQTTFTDTLITPVDEVATLLIRPDRADDGAQYRCEAELKLGAEGPQPPPTVTSKPLNAEVY
;
A
#
# COMPACT_ATOMS: atom_id res chain seq x y z
N VAL A 1 -4.63 -3.08 7.54
CA VAL A 1 -3.84 -2.37 6.52
C VAL A 1 -3.07 -1.25 7.18
N SER A 2 -1.75 -1.37 7.26
CA SER A 2 -0.84 -0.34 7.74
C SER A 2 0.20 -0.01 6.69
N ILE A 3 0.75 1.19 6.76
CA ILE A 3 1.87 1.63 5.91
C ILE A 3 3.02 2.09 6.80
N SER A 4 4.24 1.75 6.42
CA SER A 4 5.46 2.14 7.14
C SER A 4 6.64 2.35 6.17
N ILE A 5 7.73 2.93 6.66
CA ILE A 5 8.99 3.05 5.92
C ILE A 5 9.95 1.98 6.46
N VAL A 6 10.50 1.16 5.57
CA VAL A 6 11.39 0.06 5.92
C VAL A 6 12.74 0.62 6.40
N ASN A 7 13.20 0.17 7.57
CA ASN A 7 14.53 0.46 8.11
C ASN A 7 14.91 1.95 8.16
N HIS A 8 13.91 2.84 8.28
CA HIS A 8 14.12 4.28 8.31
C HIS A 8 13.26 4.94 9.37
N SER A 9 13.82 5.97 10.00
CA SER A 9 13.11 6.81 10.96
C SER A 9 13.49 8.27 10.72
N GLY A 10 12.54 9.16 10.97
CA GLY A 10 12.70 10.60 10.73
C GLY A 10 12.53 11.00 9.26
N PRO A 11 12.90 12.25 8.92
CA PRO A 11 12.68 12.81 7.59
C PRO A 11 13.39 12.07 6.46
N MET A 12 12.78 12.10 5.29
CA MET A 12 13.34 11.63 4.02
C MET A 12 14.30 12.66 3.44
N LYS A 13 15.33 12.20 2.74
CA LYS A 13 16.30 13.05 2.03
C LYS A 13 15.92 13.10 0.56
N GLU A 14 15.89 14.30 -0.01
CA GLU A 14 15.65 14.52 -1.44
C GLU A 14 16.53 13.61 -2.31
N GLY A 15 15.90 12.92 -3.26
CA GLY A 15 16.58 12.05 -4.21
C GLY A 15 17.16 10.78 -3.60
N LYS A 16 16.99 10.48 -2.31
CA LYS A 16 17.33 9.16 -1.75
C LYS A 16 16.18 8.19 -1.99
N GLN A 17 16.51 6.94 -2.30
CA GLN A 17 15.49 5.89 -2.44
C GLN A 17 15.05 5.40 -1.05
N TYR A 18 13.74 5.25 -0.88
CA TYR A 18 13.11 4.69 0.31
C TYR A 18 12.18 3.56 -0.10
N GLU A 19 12.01 2.61 0.80
CA GLU A 19 11.07 1.50 0.63
C GLU A 19 9.91 1.69 1.61
N LEU A 20 8.70 1.78 1.06
CA LEU A 20 7.47 1.75 1.83
C LEU A 20 6.99 0.32 1.91
N GLN A 21 6.46 -0.07 3.06
CA GLN A 21 5.85 -1.37 3.30
C GLN A 21 4.38 -1.19 3.63
N CYS A 22 3.53 -2.05 3.05
CA CYS A 22 2.11 -2.14 3.35
C CYS A 22 1.82 -3.53 3.90
N ASP A 23 1.29 -3.58 5.13
CA ASP A 23 0.92 -4.83 5.80
C ASP A 23 -0.60 -5.01 5.78
N VAL A 24 -1.07 -6.14 5.29
CA VAL A 24 -2.46 -6.56 5.27
C VAL A 24 -2.59 -7.83 6.07
N GLN A 25 -3.57 -7.88 6.97
CA GLN A 25 -3.77 -9.02 7.85
C GLN A 25 -5.12 -9.67 7.56
N ASP A 26 -5.17 -10.99 7.79
CA ASP A 26 -6.41 -11.78 7.82
C ASP A 26 -7.25 -11.66 6.52
N VAL A 27 -6.57 -11.74 5.36
CA VAL A 27 -7.21 -11.61 4.04
C VAL A 27 -7.36 -12.96 3.34
N ALA A 28 -8.54 -13.20 2.76
CA ALA A 28 -8.82 -14.36 1.92
C ALA A 28 -9.98 -14.12 0.93
N PRO A 29 -9.97 -14.79 -0.23
CA PRO A 29 -8.83 -15.50 -0.84
C PRO A 29 -7.81 -14.50 -1.38
N VAL A 30 -6.53 -14.75 -1.14
CA VAL A 30 -5.47 -13.78 -1.44
C VAL A 30 -5.29 -13.51 -2.93
N GLN A 31 -5.58 -14.49 -3.80
CA GLN A 31 -5.57 -14.32 -5.27
C GLN A 31 -6.47 -13.17 -5.78
N TYR A 32 -7.46 -12.74 -4.99
CA TYR A 32 -8.37 -11.66 -5.36
C TYR A 32 -8.02 -10.31 -4.74
N LEU A 33 -6.95 -10.28 -3.93
CA LEU A 33 -6.45 -9.04 -3.33
C LEU A 33 -5.67 -8.24 -4.37
N THR A 34 -5.99 -6.96 -4.47
CA THR A 34 -5.13 -5.96 -5.14
C THR A 34 -4.75 -4.91 -4.11
N LEU A 35 -3.44 -4.71 -3.90
CA LEU A 35 -2.94 -3.57 -3.15
C LEU A 35 -2.66 -2.42 -4.10
N LYS A 36 -3.16 -1.23 -3.77
CA LYS A 36 -2.96 -0.02 -4.55
C LYS A 36 -2.18 0.98 -3.72
N TRP A 37 -1.15 1.57 -4.32
CA TRP A 37 -0.33 2.59 -3.70
C TRP A 37 -0.72 3.97 -4.22
N TYR A 38 -0.92 4.92 -3.33
CA TYR A 38 -1.28 6.29 -3.69
C TYR A 38 -0.33 7.31 -3.08
N LYS A 39 -0.04 8.37 -3.84
CA LYS A 39 0.47 9.65 -3.34
C LYS A 39 -0.63 10.70 -3.50
N GLY A 40 -1.25 11.09 -2.39
CA GLY A 40 -2.50 11.84 -2.37
C GLY A 40 -3.61 11.05 -3.07
N GLN A 41 -4.09 11.56 -4.20
CA GLN A 41 -5.10 10.92 -5.04
C GLN A 41 -4.50 10.17 -6.24
N THR A 42 -3.20 10.33 -6.49
CA THR A 42 -2.52 9.73 -7.64
C THR A 42 -2.15 8.28 -7.35
N LEU A 43 -2.63 7.35 -8.17
CA LEU A 43 -2.22 5.94 -8.14
C LEU A 43 -0.77 5.83 -8.64
N LEU A 44 0.11 5.30 -7.81
CA LEU A 44 1.54 5.11 -8.13
C LEU A 44 1.80 3.71 -8.69
N ASN A 45 1.27 2.69 -8.03
CA ASN A 45 1.52 1.29 -8.39
C ASN A 45 0.41 0.38 -7.84
N GLN A 46 0.36 -0.85 -8.34
CA GLN A 46 -0.52 -1.90 -7.86
C GLN A 46 0.26 -3.21 -7.69
N THR A 47 -0.03 -3.94 -6.61
CA THR A 47 0.51 -5.27 -6.35
C THR A 47 -0.65 -6.26 -6.35
N THR A 48 -0.47 -7.36 -7.07
CA THR A 48 -1.41 -8.49 -7.11
C THR A 48 -0.71 -9.73 -6.61
N PHE A 49 -1.50 -10.66 -6.09
CA PHE A 49 -1.00 -11.89 -5.47
C PHE A 49 -1.41 -13.09 -6.32
N THR A 50 -0.49 -14.02 -6.51
CA THR A 50 -0.73 -15.25 -7.31
C THR A 50 -0.96 -16.47 -6.45
N ASP A 51 -0.82 -16.35 -5.12
CA ASP A 51 -1.11 -17.45 -4.21
C ASP A 51 -2.62 -17.78 -4.24
N THR A 52 -2.93 -19.07 -4.22
CA THR A 52 -4.28 -19.62 -4.33
C THR A 52 -4.85 -20.02 -2.97
N LEU A 53 -4.19 -19.63 -1.87
CA LEU A 53 -4.68 -19.81 -0.51
C LEU A 53 -6.07 -19.19 -0.33
N ILE A 54 -7.01 -20.06 0.05
CA ILE A 54 -8.40 -19.70 0.34
C ILE A 54 -8.64 -19.39 1.83
N THR A 55 -7.67 -19.71 2.69
CA THR A 55 -7.71 -19.40 4.12
C THR A 55 -7.13 -18.01 4.38
N PRO A 56 -7.53 -17.32 5.46
CA PRO A 56 -6.96 -16.03 5.80
C PRO A 56 -5.44 -16.10 6.00
N VAL A 57 -4.74 -15.16 5.37
CA VAL A 57 -3.29 -15.00 5.45
C VAL A 57 -2.92 -13.54 5.68
N ASP A 58 -1.69 -13.31 6.14
CA ASP A 58 -1.09 -11.99 6.21
C ASP A 58 -0.21 -11.78 4.99
N GLU A 59 -0.33 -10.61 4.36
CA GLU A 59 0.41 -10.25 3.16
C GLU A 59 1.17 -8.94 3.34
N VAL A 60 2.32 -8.87 2.68
CA VAL A 60 3.19 -7.70 2.69
C VAL A 60 3.53 -7.32 1.26
N ALA A 61 3.34 -6.05 0.91
CA ALA A 61 3.83 -5.49 -0.34
C ALA A 61 4.73 -4.30 -0.07
N THR A 62 5.68 -4.06 -0.98
CA THR A 62 6.61 -2.95 -0.88
C THR A 62 6.56 -2.05 -2.11
N LEU A 63 6.87 -0.78 -1.93
CA LEU A 63 6.99 0.23 -2.98
C LEU A 63 8.27 1.03 -2.80
N LEU A 64 9.08 1.10 -3.84
CA LEU A 64 10.23 2.00 -3.89
C LEU A 64 9.79 3.40 -4.31
N ILE A 65 10.18 4.40 -3.53
CA ILE A 65 9.96 5.81 -3.81
C ILE A 65 11.29 6.57 -3.82
N ARG A 66 11.33 7.69 -4.54
CA ARG A 66 12.46 8.61 -4.55
C ARG A 66 11.89 10.03 -4.45
N PRO A 67 11.54 10.49 -3.23
CA PRO A 67 10.91 11.78 -3.03
C PRO A 67 11.81 12.93 -3.44
N ASP A 68 11.20 14.01 -3.92
CA ASP A 68 11.85 15.30 -4.16
C ASP A 68 11.31 16.36 -3.18
N ARG A 69 11.83 17.60 -3.27
CA ARG A 69 11.35 18.70 -2.41
C ARG A 69 9.87 19.06 -2.59
N ALA A 70 9.29 18.77 -3.76
CA ALA A 70 7.87 19.03 -4.00
C ALA A 70 6.98 17.97 -3.34
N ASP A 71 7.57 16.83 -2.93
CA ASP A 71 6.90 15.79 -2.16
C ASP A 71 6.88 16.06 -0.64
N ASP A 72 7.46 17.16 -0.16
CA ASP A 72 7.34 17.54 1.25
C ASP A 72 5.87 17.80 1.63
N GLY A 73 5.41 17.14 2.70
CA GLY A 73 4.02 17.11 3.11
C GLY A 73 3.12 16.19 2.27
N ALA A 74 3.65 15.49 1.26
CA ALA A 74 2.86 14.53 0.49
C ALA A 74 2.41 13.35 1.37
N GLN A 75 1.21 12.85 1.12
CA GLN A 75 0.65 11.73 1.86
C GLN A 75 0.68 10.46 1.02
N TYR A 76 1.36 9.44 1.53
CA TYR A 76 1.35 8.10 0.97
C TYR A 76 0.30 7.24 1.69
N ARG A 77 -0.40 6.41 0.93
CA ARG A 77 -1.35 5.43 1.49
C ARG A 77 -1.34 4.17 0.65
N CYS A 78 -1.58 3.03 1.30
CA CYS A 78 -1.90 1.80 0.60
C CYS A 78 -3.37 1.43 0.84
N GLU A 79 -3.99 0.88 -0.19
CA GLU A 79 -5.38 0.46 -0.18
C GLU A 79 -5.47 -1.01 -0.58
N ALA A 80 -6.05 -1.83 0.29
CA ALA A 80 -6.35 -3.23 0.03
C ALA A 80 -7.77 -3.34 -0.54
N GLU A 81 -7.90 -3.81 -1.77
CA GLU A 81 -9.19 -4.01 -2.44
C GLU A 81 -9.36 -5.51 -2.77
N LEU A 82 -10.44 -6.12 -2.29
CA LEU A 82 -10.71 -7.55 -2.46
C LEU A 82 -11.80 -7.78 -3.54
N LYS A 83 -11.40 -8.24 -4.73
CA LYS A 83 -12.30 -8.40 -5.89
C LYS A 83 -12.79 -9.82 -6.06
N LEU A 84 -13.86 -10.17 -5.33
CA LEU A 84 -14.46 -11.52 -5.36
C LEU A 84 -15.35 -11.79 -6.60
N GLY A 85 -15.42 -10.87 -7.56
CA GLY A 85 -16.27 -10.99 -8.76
C GLY A 85 -17.74 -10.65 -8.49
N ALA A 86 -18.63 -11.06 -9.40
CA ALA A 86 -20.05 -10.68 -9.40
C ALA A 86 -20.84 -11.24 -8.20
N GLU A 87 -20.44 -12.41 -7.71
CA GLU A 87 -21.04 -13.07 -6.53
C GLU A 87 -20.57 -12.46 -5.20
N GLY A 88 -19.54 -11.60 -5.24
CA GLY A 88 -19.02 -10.90 -4.07
C GLY A 88 -19.80 -9.63 -3.71
N PRO A 89 -19.54 -9.04 -2.53
CA PRO A 89 -20.12 -7.76 -2.15
C PRO A 89 -19.83 -6.66 -3.18
N GLN A 90 -20.84 -5.83 -3.46
CA GLN A 90 -20.73 -4.66 -4.33
C GLN A 90 -21.06 -3.38 -3.55
N PRO A 91 -20.14 -2.41 -3.45
CA PRO A 91 -18.80 -2.39 -4.06
C PRO A 91 -17.81 -3.37 -3.39
N PRO A 92 -16.69 -3.72 -4.05
CA PRO A 92 -15.64 -4.56 -3.48
C PRO A 92 -15.17 -4.04 -2.10
N PRO A 93 -15.02 -4.93 -1.09
CA PRO A 93 -14.48 -4.54 0.20
C PRO A 93 -13.11 -3.89 0.04
N THR A 94 -12.97 -2.70 0.62
CA THR A 94 -11.78 -1.88 0.47
C THR A 94 -11.36 -1.31 1.83
N VAL A 95 -10.08 -1.45 2.17
CA VAL A 95 -9.51 -0.92 3.42
C VAL A 95 -8.28 -0.09 3.10
N THR A 96 -8.29 1.17 3.50
CA THR A 96 -7.17 2.10 3.30
C THR A 96 -6.36 2.24 4.59
N SER A 97 -5.04 2.28 4.47
CA SER A 97 -4.16 2.61 5.59
C SER A 97 -4.40 4.04 6.08
N LYS A 98 -3.98 4.31 7.33
CA LYS A 98 -3.73 5.71 7.72
C LYS A 98 -2.66 6.30 6.79
N PRO A 99 -2.73 7.59 6.45
CA PRO A 99 -1.74 8.21 5.58
C PRO A 99 -0.38 8.31 6.30
N LEU A 100 0.69 8.07 5.54
CA LEU A 100 2.07 8.34 5.90
C LEU A 100 2.48 9.68 5.30
N ASN A 101 2.80 10.66 6.13
CA ASN A 101 3.32 11.94 5.67
C ASN A 101 4.80 11.79 5.30
N ALA A 102 5.18 12.26 4.12
CA ALA A 102 6.58 12.43 3.75
C ALA A 102 7.05 13.81 4.23
N GLU A 103 8.07 13.80 5.08
CA GLU A 103 8.83 14.99 5.46
C GLU A 103 10.14 14.94 4.69
N VAL A 104 10.43 15.92 3.83
CA VAL A 104 11.57 15.86 2.91
C VAL A 104 12.51 17.07 3.09
N TYR A 105 13.83 16.83 3.12
CA TYR A 105 14.86 17.87 3.20
C TYR A 105 16.01 17.70 2.20
#